data_AF-A0A7Y6BWX7-F1
#
_entry.id   AF-A0A7Y6BWX7-F1
#
_cell.length_a   1.000
_cell.length_b   1.000
_cell.length_c   1.000
_cell.angle_alpha   90.00
_cell.angle_beta   90.00
_cell.angle_gamma   90.00
#
_symmetry.space_group_name_H-M   'P 1'
#
loop_
_entity.id
_entity.type
_entity.pdbx_description
1 polymer ?
#
loop_
_entity_poly.entity_id
_entity_poly.type
_entity_poly.pdbx_seq_one_letter_code
_entity_poly.pdbx_strand_id
1 'polypeptide(L)'
;MKIVIDAMGGDHAPKATVEGAIAAATEWADTQIVLVGDEAKLEPILNQSAVKPANLSVRHASEVIGSDDEPVKAVRRKKDASMVVAGRMLKEGEADAMISAGNTGALMTTGLLVVGRMEGIERPALAPMIPTIDDVGVLALDLGANMDAKPEHLAQYGLMGSLYRQKVQGVNSPRVGLLNVGTEPGKGNELTKHAYPLLEQLPIQFVGNVEARDVLTGACDVLVCDGFAGNILLKSLEGTAGAIFALLKEQFSSSLKSKLAAAVLMPELRGLKRKLDYTEHGGAPLLGLSRLVVKSHGSADGNAIKNAVRQARIAVQNQLVESISKEISGK
;
A
#
# COMPACT_ATOMS: atom_id res chain seq x y z
N MET A 1 -3.96 0.22 21.06
CA MET A 1 -3.99 0.29 19.59
C MET A 1 -4.89 -0.83 19.07
N LYS A 2 -5.77 -0.53 18.11
CA LYS A 2 -6.67 -1.49 17.47
C LYS A 2 -6.63 -1.37 15.95
N ILE A 3 -6.40 -2.50 15.27
CA ILE A 3 -6.33 -2.60 13.82
C ILE A 3 -7.46 -3.52 13.35
N VAL A 4 -8.28 -3.04 12.42
CA VAL A 4 -9.35 -3.83 11.79
C VAL A 4 -8.88 -4.38 10.45
N ILE A 5 -9.23 -5.62 10.14
CA ILE A 5 -8.88 -6.29 8.89
C ILE A 5 -10.17 -6.70 8.21
N ASP A 6 -10.39 -6.23 6.98
CA ASP A 6 -11.41 -6.79 6.10
C ASP A 6 -11.03 -8.23 5.78
N ALA A 7 -11.67 -9.17 6.46
CA ALA A 7 -11.30 -10.57 6.43
C ALA A 7 -11.75 -11.26 5.15
N MET A 8 -12.65 -10.65 4.37
CA MET A 8 -13.30 -11.27 3.21
C MET A 8 -12.68 -10.85 1.88
N GLY A 9 -11.84 -9.81 1.87
CA GLY A 9 -11.20 -9.29 0.67
C GLY A 9 -9.87 -10.00 0.36
N GLY A 10 -9.67 -10.37 -0.91
CA GLY A 10 -8.44 -10.96 -1.44
C GLY A 10 -8.65 -12.37 -2.03
N ASP A 11 -7.75 -12.81 -2.90
CA ASP A 11 -7.87 -14.06 -3.66
C ASP A 11 -7.77 -15.31 -2.77
N HIS A 12 -7.13 -15.16 -1.61
CA HIS A 12 -6.91 -16.22 -0.62
C HIS A 12 -7.73 -16.01 0.66
N ALA A 13 -8.66 -15.05 0.64
CA ALA A 13 -9.55 -14.79 1.77
C ALA A 13 -10.65 -15.86 1.88
N PRO A 14 -11.16 -16.13 3.10
CA PRO A 14 -10.73 -15.56 4.38
C PRO A 14 -9.54 -16.30 5.04
N LYS A 15 -9.00 -17.36 4.41
CA LYS A 15 -7.95 -18.18 5.04
C LYS A 15 -6.67 -17.38 5.30
N ALA A 16 -6.12 -16.72 4.28
CA ALA A 16 -4.87 -15.96 4.40
C ALA A 16 -5.01 -14.77 5.35
N THR A 17 -6.16 -14.08 5.35
CA THR A 17 -6.43 -12.96 6.25
C THR A 17 -6.51 -13.41 7.71
N VAL A 18 -7.16 -14.55 7.99
CA VAL A 18 -7.21 -15.15 9.33
C VAL A 18 -5.82 -15.61 9.79
N GLU A 19 -5.06 -16.31 8.94
CA GLU A 19 -3.70 -16.75 9.26
C GLU A 19 -2.77 -15.57 9.60
N GLY A 20 -2.80 -14.51 8.78
CA GLY A 20 -2.03 -13.31 9.03
C GLY A 20 -2.46 -12.57 10.31
N ALA A 21 -3.77 -12.53 10.59
CA ALA A 21 -4.31 -11.92 11.80
C ALA A 21 -3.89 -12.68 13.07
N ILE A 22 -3.94 -14.01 13.07
CA ILE A 22 -3.47 -14.85 14.18
C ILE A 22 -1.97 -14.64 14.39
N ALA A 23 -1.17 -14.68 13.32
CA ALA A 23 0.26 -14.50 13.42
C ALA A 23 0.63 -13.11 13.97
N ALA A 24 -0.06 -12.06 13.52
CA ALA A 24 0.12 -10.71 14.03
C ALA A 24 -0.30 -10.56 15.49
N ALA A 25 -1.48 -11.07 15.86
CA ALA A 25 -1.98 -11.02 17.23
C ALA A 25 -1.09 -11.80 18.21
N THR A 26 -0.50 -12.92 17.75
CA THR A 26 0.46 -13.72 18.53
C THR A 26 1.78 -12.97 18.76
N GLU A 27 2.28 -12.27 17.74
CA GLU A 27 3.56 -11.54 17.85
C GLU A 27 3.43 -10.24 18.64
N TRP A 28 2.31 -9.52 18.50
CA TRP A 28 2.12 -8.19 19.08
C TRP A 28 0.93 -8.16 20.03
N ALA A 29 1.16 -8.63 21.26
CA ALA A 29 0.16 -8.67 22.33
C ALA A 29 -0.39 -7.29 22.73
N ASP A 30 0.33 -6.20 22.41
CA ASP A 30 -0.08 -4.80 22.64
C ASP A 30 -1.11 -4.28 21.62
N THR A 31 -1.44 -5.09 20.61
CA THR A 31 -2.28 -4.70 19.47
C THR A 31 -3.53 -5.54 19.43
N GLN A 32 -4.70 -4.89 19.49
CA GLN A 32 -5.97 -5.55 19.28
C GLN A 32 -6.25 -5.70 17.78
N ILE A 33 -6.51 -6.93 17.34
CA ILE A 33 -6.86 -7.23 15.95
C ILE A 33 -8.34 -7.60 15.88
N VAL A 34 -9.06 -6.98 14.94
CA VAL A 34 -10.46 -7.30 14.67
C VAL A 34 -10.63 -7.76 13.24
N LEU A 35 -11.07 -9.00 13.05
CA LEU A 35 -11.46 -9.52 11.74
C LEU A 35 -12.90 -9.11 11.45
N VAL A 36 -13.13 -8.37 10.38
CA VAL A 36 -14.46 -7.94 9.96
C VAL A 36 -14.92 -8.82 8.80
N GLY A 37 -16.03 -9.53 8.95
CA GLY A 37 -16.53 -10.44 7.92
C GLY A 37 -17.63 -11.38 8.39
N ASP A 38 -17.98 -12.33 7.53
CA ASP A 38 -19.02 -13.32 7.80
C ASP A 38 -18.53 -14.30 8.88
N GLU A 39 -19.02 -14.13 10.10
CA GLU A 39 -18.63 -14.91 11.29
C GLU A 39 -18.75 -16.42 11.05
N ALA A 40 -19.79 -16.88 10.35
CA ALA A 40 -19.99 -18.29 10.05
C ALA A 40 -18.89 -18.88 9.15
N LYS A 41 -18.21 -18.03 8.36
CA LYS A 41 -17.05 -18.42 7.54
C LYS A 41 -15.72 -18.28 8.29
N LEU A 42 -15.63 -17.35 9.23
CA LEU A 42 -14.40 -17.07 10.00
C LEU A 42 -14.20 -18.06 11.14
N GLU A 43 -15.25 -18.38 11.90
CA GLU A 43 -15.17 -19.26 13.08
C GLU A 43 -14.57 -20.64 12.79
N PRO A 44 -14.93 -21.36 11.71
CA PRO A 44 -14.35 -22.67 11.42
C PRO A 44 -12.83 -22.62 11.24
N ILE A 45 -12.32 -21.55 10.62
CA ILE A 45 -10.88 -21.36 10.37
C ILE A 45 -10.16 -21.02 11.67
N LEU A 46 -10.75 -20.11 12.47
CA LEU A 46 -10.24 -19.76 13.80
C LEU A 46 -10.19 -20.96 14.74
N ASN A 47 -11.20 -21.84 14.69
CA ASN A 47 -11.28 -23.02 15.53
C ASN A 47 -10.30 -24.13 15.13
N GLN A 48 -9.85 -24.16 13.87
CA GLN A 48 -8.80 -25.07 13.41
C GLN A 48 -7.39 -24.63 13.87
N SER A 49 -7.22 -23.36 14.23
CA SER A 49 -5.94 -22.86 14.75
C SER A 49 -5.66 -23.41 16.15
N ALA A 50 -4.43 -23.91 16.34
CA ALA A 50 -3.93 -24.30 17.65
C ALA A 50 -3.72 -23.09 18.58
N VAL A 51 -3.55 -21.89 18.02
CA VAL A 51 -3.30 -20.65 18.75
C VAL A 51 -4.55 -19.77 18.71
N LYS A 52 -5.00 -19.33 19.89
CA LYS A 52 -6.16 -18.43 20.06
C LYS A 52 -5.72 -17.18 20.84
N PRO A 53 -5.16 -16.16 20.17
CA PRO A 53 -4.68 -14.94 20.83
C PRO A 53 -5.84 -14.19 21.50
N ALA A 54 -5.68 -13.77 22.76
CA ALA A 54 -6.72 -13.07 23.52
C ALA A 54 -7.04 -11.65 22.98
N ASN A 55 -6.13 -11.10 22.17
CA ASN A 55 -6.24 -9.81 21.50
C ASN A 55 -6.82 -9.91 20.08
N LEU A 56 -7.34 -11.07 19.67
CA LEU A 56 -8.02 -11.27 18.39
C LEU A 56 -9.54 -11.41 18.60
N SER A 57 -10.33 -10.68 17.84
CA SER A 57 -11.80 -10.72 17.88
C SER A 57 -12.41 -10.69 16.48
N VAL A 58 -13.69 -11.04 16.38
CA VAL A 58 -14.47 -11.00 15.13
C VAL A 58 -15.57 -9.94 15.25
N ARG A 59 -15.79 -9.19 14.18
CA ARG A 59 -16.93 -8.31 13.97
C ARG A 59 -17.72 -8.83 12.77
N HIS A 60 -18.94 -9.29 13.01
CA HIS A 60 -19.80 -9.78 11.95
C HIS A 60 -20.09 -8.67 10.91
N ALA A 61 -20.06 -9.07 9.64
CA ALA A 61 -20.53 -8.30 8.49
C ALA A 61 -21.12 -9.29 7.47
N SER A 62 -22.38 -9.11 7.09
CA SER A 62 -23.14 -10.10 6.30
C SER A 62 -22.91 -10.01 4.79
N GLU A 63 -22.33 -8.91 4.30
CA GLU A 63 -22.08 -8.69 2.87
C GLU A 63 -20.58 -8.68 2.53
N VAL A 64 -20.26 -8.85 1.24
CA VAL A 64 -18.91 -8.74 0.70
C VAL A 64 -18.95 -7.95 -0.61
N ILE A 65 -17.96 -7.08 -0.84
CA ILE A 65 -17.76 -6.43 -2.15
C ILE A 65 -16.90 -7.36 -3.01
N GLY A 66 -17.44 -7.79 -4.15
CA GLY A 66 -16.74 -8.66 -5.09
C GLY A 66 -15.72 -7.91 -5.95
N SER A 67 -14.84 -8.65 -6.62
CA SER A 67 -13.81 -8.06 -7.48
C SER A 67 -14.38 -7.33 -8.69
N ASP A 68 -15.50 -7.82 -9.25
CA ASP A 68 -16.18 -7.26 -10.43
C ASP A 68 -17.25 -6.20 -10.09
N ASP A 69 -17.45 -5.92 -8.81
CA ASP A 69 -18.40 -4.90 -8.38
C ASP A 69 -17.90 -3.50 -8.78
N GLU A 70 -18.80 -2.66 -9.30
CA GLU A 70 -18.48 -1.25 -9.52
C GLU A 70 -18.26 -0.55 -8.16
N PRO A 71 -17.06 0.01 -7.91
CA PRO A 71 -16.65 0.47 -6.59
C PRO A 71 -17.62 1.42 -5.87
N VAL A 72 -18.07 2.47 -6.55
CA VAL A 72 -18.88 3.54 -5.94
C VAL A 72 -20.27 3.01 -5.57
N LYS A 73 -20.90 2.29 -6.50
CA LYS A 73 -22.21 1.67 -6.29
C LYS A 73 -22.15 0.61 -5.19
N ALA A 74 -21.11 -0.22 -5.15
CA ALA A 74 -20.97 -1.28 -4.16
C ALA A 74 -20.87 -0.70 -2.73
N VAL A 75 -19.97 0.25 -2.51
CA VAL A 75 -19.79 0.92 -1.20
C VAL A 75 -21.05 1.70 -0.78
N ARG A 76 -21.80 2.24 -1.74
CA ARG A 76 -23.06 2.92 -1.45
C ARG A 76 -24.20 1.97 -1.09
N ARG A 77 -24.29 0.79 -1.71
CA ARG A 77 -25.41 -0.15 -1.53
C ARG A 77 -25.16 -1.18 -0.43
N LYS A 78 -23.99 -1.79 -0.42
CA LYS A 78 -23.62 -2.88 0.50
C LYS A 78 -23.11 -2.31 1.82
N LYS A 79 -24.02 -1.72 2.60
CA LYS A 79 -23.67 -1.05 3.86
C LYS A 79 -23.14 -2.00 4.92
N ASP A 80 -23.45 -3.30 4.81
CA ASP A 80 -22.97 -4.30 5.73
C ASP A 80 -21.83 -5.14 5.12
N ALA A 81 -21.16 -4.61 4.09
CA ALA A 81 -19.97 -5.24 3.55
C ALA A 81 -18.80 -5.15 4.52
N SER A 82 -18.03 -6.24 4.68
CA SER A 82 -16.85 -6.31 5.56
C SER A 82 -15.93 -5.09 5.47
N MET A 83 -15.58 -4.67 4.24
CA MET A 83 -14.78 -3.48 3.96
C MET A 83 -15.43 -2.18 4.45
N VAL A 84 -16.74 -2.02 4.23
CA VAL A 84 -17.51 -0.82 4.60
C VAL A 84 -17.70 -0.74 6.12
N VAL A 85 -17.95 -1.88 6.77
CA VAL A 85 -18.02 -1.99 8.24
C VAL A 85 -16.67 -1.66 8.86
N ALA A 86 -15.56 -2.19 8.32
CA ALA A 86 -14.22 -1.84 8.77
C ALA A 86 -13.93 -0.33 8.62
N GLY A 87 -14.27 0.27 7.48
CA GLY A 87 -14.13 1.72 7.28
C GLY A 87 -14.99 2.55 8.25
N ARG A 88 -16.19 2.06 8.61
CA ARG A 88 -17.06 2.72 9.59
C ARG A 88 -16.46 2.69 10.99
N MET A 89 -15.88 1.56 11.41
CA MET A 89 -15.17 1.47 12.70
C MET A 89 -14.04 2.49 12.81
N LEU A 90 -13.33 2.79 11.72
CA LEU A 90 -12.34 3.87 11.69
C LEU A 90 -12.99 5.25 11.86
N LYS A 91 -14.08 5.50 11.14
CA LYS A 91 -14.81 6.77 11.19
C LYS A 91 -15.33 7.08 12.60
N GLU A 92 -15.85 6.06 13.27
CA GLU A 92 -16.44 6.13 14.60
C GLU A 92 -15.39 6.13 15.73
N GLY A 93 -14.10 6.01 15.39
CA GLY A 93 -13.01 5.98 16.37
C GLY A 93 -12.93 4.67 17.15
N GLU A 94 -13.60 3.62 16.67
CA GLU A 94 -13.53 2.29 17.27
C GLU A 94 -12.20 1.58 16.96
N ALA A 95 -11.49 1.98 15.90
CA ALA A 95 -10.20 1.45 15.49
C ALA A 95 -9.26 2.54 14.91
N ASP A 96 -7.95 2.27 14.98
CA ASP A 96 -6.89 3.23 14.63
C ASP A 96 -6.44 3.10 13.15
N ALA A 97 -6.53 1.89 12.59
CA ALA A 97 -6.17 1.61 11.21
C ALA A 97 -6.99 0.45 10.62
N MET A 98 -7.17 0.44 9.29
CA MET A 98 -7.76 -0.69 8.57
C MET A 98 -6.83 -1.25 7.50
N ILE A 99 -6.93 -2.56 7.29
CA ILE A 99 -6.23 -3.28 6.22
C ILE A 99 -7.27 -4.05 5.39
N SER A 100 -7.14 -4.01 4.07
CA SER A 100 -7.92 -4.86 3.16
C SER A 100 -7.08 -5.32 1.99
N ALA A 101 -7.22 -6.59 1.62
CA ALA A 101 -6.71 -7.15 0.37
C ALA A 101 -7.77 -7.15 -0.76
N GLY A 102 -8.98 -6.64 -0.51
CA GLY A 102 -10.08 -6.60 -1.48
C GLY A 102 -9.88 -5.63 -2.65
N ASN A 103 -10.94 -5.38 -3.41
CA ASN A 103 -10.91 -4.50 -4.59
C ASN A 103 -10.33 -3.10 -4.25
N THR A 104 -9.28 -2.68 -4.97
CA THR A 104 -8.60 -1.40 -4.72
C THR A 104 -9.54 -0.20 -4.87
N GLY A 105 -10.36 -0.18 -5.92
CA GLY A 105 -11.35 0.88 -6.15
C GLY A 105 -12.35 1.00 -5.01
N ALA A 106 -12.86 -0.13 -4.52
CA ALA A 106 -13.80 -0.17 -3.41
C ALA A 106 -13.15 0.30 -2.10
N LEU A 107 -11.89 -0.06 -1.85
CA LEU A 107 -11.15 0.39 -0.68
C LEU A 107 -10.89 1.90 -0.73
N MET A 108 -10.48 2.44 -1.87
CA MET A 108 -10.30 3.88 -2.07
C MET A 108 -11.61 4.63 -1.89
N THR A 109 -12.71 4.09 -2.44
CA THR A 109 -14.06 4.64 -2.27
C THR A 109 -14.50 4.60 -0.82
N THR A 110 -14.24 3.51 -0.10
CA THR A 110 -14.54 3.38 1.33
C THR A 110 -13.73 4.39 2.14
N GLY A 111 -12.43 4.52 1.85
CA GLY A 111 -11.57 5.53 2.45
C GLY A 111 -12.12 6.94 2.25
N LEU A 112 -12.54 7.29 1.03
CA LEU A 112 -13.02 8.64 0.75
C LEU A 112 -14.44 8.92 1.28
N LEU A 113 -15.38 7.99 1.10
CA LEU A 113 -16.81 8.21 1.39
C LEU A 113 -17.23 7.80 2.81
N VAL A 114 -16.48 6.91 3.47
CA VAL A 114 -16.81 6.40 4.80
C VAL A 114 -15.84 6.96 5.85
N VAL A 115 -14.54 6.76 5.66
CA VAL A 115 -13.51 7.27 6.60
C VAL A 115 -13.41 8.80 6.49
N GLY A 116 -13.32 9.30 5.26
CA GLY A 116 -13.17 10.71 4.96
C GLY A 116 -11.71 11.13 4.87
N ARG A 117 -11.49 12.23 4.15
CA ARG A 117 -10.18 12.87 4.03
C ARG A 117 -9.87 13.74 5.25
N MET A 118 -8.59 13.92 5.49
CA MET A 118 -8.08 14.88 6.46
C MET A 118 -8.40 16.31 6.02
N GLU A 119 -8.55 17.23 6.96
CA GLU A 119 -8.73 18.65 6.66
C GLU A 119 -7.51 19.22 5.93
N GLY A 120 -7.74 20.07 4.93
CA GLY A 120 -6.69 20.62 4.07
C GLY A 120 -6.19 19.69 2.95
N ILE A 121 -6.38 18.36 3.05
CA ILE A 121 -6.10 17.44 1.94
C ILE A 121 -7.19 17.54 0.87
N GLU A 122 -6.80 17.76 -0.38
CA GLU A 122 -7.75 17.74 -1.49
C GLU A 122 -8.06 16.32 -1.94
N ARG A 123 -7.01 15.51 -2.14
CA ARG A 123 -7.08 14.15 -2.68
C ARG A 123 -6.16 13.21 -1.90
N PRO A 124 -6.64 12.02 -1.46
CA PRO A 124 -5.76 11.00 -0.91
C PRO A 124 -4.95 10.33 -2.01
N ALA A 125 -3.77 9.78 -1.70
CA ALA A 125 -2.89 9.11 -2.68
C ALA A 125 -2.58 7.67 -2.28
N LEU A 126 -2.58 6.76 -3.25
CA LEU A 126 -2.16 5.37 -3.04
C LEU A 126 -0.64 5.29 -3.14
N ALA A 127 0.01 4.83 -2.07
CA ALA A 127 1.44 5.00 -1.86
C ALA A 127 2.21 3.69 -1.64
N PRO A 128 2.28 2.75 -2.60
CA PRO A 128 3.03 1.52 -2.42
C PRO A 128 4.55 1.77 -2.49
N MET A 129 5.29 0.79 -1.98
CA MET A 129 6.74 0.71 -2.14
C MET A 129 7.09 0.03 -3.47
N ILE A 130 7.91 0.69 -4.28
CA ILE A 130 8.57 0.10 -5.44
C ILE A 130 9.94 -0.45 -4.97
N PRO A 131 10.27 -1.72 -5.21
CA PRO A 131 11.56 -2.28 -4.80
C PRO A 131 12.71 -1.65 -5.57
N THR A 132 13.87 -1.55 -4.94
CA THR A 132 15.11 -1.05 -5.54
C THR A 132 16.23 -2.08 -5.44
N ILE A 133 17.26 -1.92 -6.26
CA ILE A 133 18.41 -2.84 -6.32
C ILE A 133 19.20 -2.85 -4.99
N ASP A 134 19.13 -1.79 -4.19
CA ASP A 134 19.77 -1.67 -2.88
C ASP A 134 18.89 -2.11 -1.70
N ASP A 135 17.70 -2.69 -1.95
CA ASP A 135 16.74 -3.16 -0.94
C ASP A 135 16.12 -2.06 -0.04
N VAL A 136 16.29 -0.78 -0.37
CA VAL A 136 15.73 0.34 0.41
C VAL A 136 14.28 0.68 0.00
N GLY A 137 13.98 0.50 -1.28
CA GLY A 137 12.71 0.83 -1.92
C GLY A 137 12.44 2.33 -2.09
N VAL A 138 11.61 2.66 -3.07
CA VAL A 138 11.06 4.02 -3.29
C VAL A 138 9.57 4.03 -2.98
N LEU A 139 9.12 4.93 -2.11
CA LEU A 139 7.69 5.16 -1.89
C LEU A 139 7.16 6.03 -3.03
N ALA A 140 6.22 5.53 -3.84
CA ALA A 140 5.71 6.30 -4.97
C ALA A 140 4.26 6.74 -4.75
N LEU A 141 3.97 8.03 -5.00
CA LEU A 141 2.66 8.65 -4.84
C LEU A 141 2.36 9.54 -6.04
N ASP A 142 1.23 9.48 -6.71
CA ASP A 142 0.11 8.54 -6.56
C ASP A 142 0.21 7.40 -7.59
N LEU A 143 -0.14 6.16 -7.22
CA LEU A 143 -0.14 5.01 -8.14
C LEU A 143 -1.55 4.51 -8.48
N GLY A 144 -2.55 5.40 -8.49
CA GLY A 144 -3.84 5.12 -9.11
C GLY A 144 -5.07 5.51 -8.29
N ALA A 145 -4.92 6.30 -7.22
CA ALA A 145 -6.08 6.85 -6.52
C ALA A 145 -6.77 7.97 -7.30
N ASN A 146 -6.01 8.78 -8.03
CA ASN A 146 -6.50 9.93 -8.78
C ASN A 146 -5.90 9.95 -10.19
N MET A 147 -6.72 9.68 -11.20
CA MET A 147 -6.28 9.70 -12.60
C MET A 147 -5.93 11.11 -13.08
N ASP A 148 -6.65 12.12 -12.59
CA ASP A 148 -6.41 13.52 -12.90
C ASP A 148 -5.98 14.27 -11.63
N ALA A 149 -4.77 14.79 -11.64
CA ALA A 149 -4.20 15.54 -10.53
C ALA A 149 -3.94 17.01 -10.90
N LYS A 150 -3.90 17.87 -9.88
CA LYS A 150 -3.46 19.26 -9.97
C LYS A 150 -2.06 19.43 -9.35
N PRO A 151 -1.32 20.50 -9.68
CA PRO A 151 0.01 20.76 -9.11
C PRO A 151 0.04 20.73 -7.57
N GLU A 152 -1.00 21.26 -6.92
CA GLU A 152 -1.13 21.32 -5.47
C GLU A 152 -1.28 19.92 -4.85
N HIS A 153 -1.88 18.97 -5.59
CA HIS A 153 -1.98 17.57 -5.14
C HIS A 153 -0.60 16.94 -5.08
N LEU A 154 0.22 17.14 -6.12
CA LEU A 154 1.60 16.61 -6.15
C LEU A 154 2.44 17.21 -5.02
N ALA A 155 2.26 18.50 -4.70
CA ALA A 155 2.90 19.12 -3.55
C ALA A 155 2.47 18.44 -2.23
N GLN A 156 1.16 18.19 -2.03
CA GLN A 156 0.67 17.44 -0.88
C GLN A 156 1.24 16.02 -0.82
N TYR A 157 1.39 15.34 -1.96
CA TYR A 157 1.94 13.99 -2.03
C TYR A 157 3.41 13.95 -1.63
N GLY A 158 4.22 14.94 -2.06
CA GLY A 158 5.61 15.07 -1.65
C GLY A 158 5.76 15.24 -0.14
N LEU A 159 4.92 16.08 0.47
CA LEU A 159 4.90 16.27 1.93
C LEU A 159 4.49 14.99 2.68
N MET A 160 3.37 14.38 2.29
CA MET A 160 2.87 13.16 2.91
C MET A 160 3.86 12.00 2.78
N GLY A 161 4.45 11.82 1.59
CA GLY A 161 5.43 10.78 1.33
C GLY A 161 6.71 10.98 2.14
N SER A 162 7.20 12.22 2.27
CA SER A 162 8.35 12.55 3.11
C SER A 162 8.08 12.21 4.58
N LEU A 163 6.95 12.64 5.12
CA LEU A 163 6.56 12.32 6.50
C LEU A 163 6.40 10.80 6.70
N TYR A 164 5.84 10.09 5.73
CA TYR A 164 5.75 8.63 5.79
C TYR A 164 7.12 7.95 5.86
N ARG A 165 8.04 8.29 4.95
CA ARG A 165 9.40 7.73 4.93
C ARG A 165 10.14 7.99 6.24
N GLN A 166 9.98 9.19 6.79
CA GLN A 166 10.60 9.55 8.07
C GLN A 166 9.98 8.79 9.25
N LYS A 167 8.65 8.83 9.38
CA LYS A 167 7.95 8.29 10.56
C LYS A 167 7.81 6.78 10.55
N VAL A 168 7.69 6.15 9.38
CA VAL A 168 7.42 4.70 9.29
C VAL A 168 8.67 3.91 8.96
N GLN A 169 9.58 4.48 8.17
CA GLN A 169 10.79 3.79 7.69
C GLN A 169 12.09 4.38 8.26
N GLY A 170 12.01 5.40 9.12
CA GLY A 170 13.16 5.95 9.83
C GLY A 170 14.15 6.72 8.94
N VAL A 171 13.73 7.11 7.73
CA VAL A 171 14.59 7.90 6.82
C VAL A 171 14.58 9.35 7.28
N ASN A 172 15.64 9.80 7.95
CA ASN A 172 15.67 11.12 8.62
C ASN A 172 15.34 12.31 7.69
N SER A 173 15.92 12.30 6.49
CA SER A 173 15.71 13.32 5.45
C SER A 173 15.44 12.60 4.13
N PRO A 174 14.18 12.23 3.84
CA PRO A 174 13.85 11.49 2.63
C PRO A 174 13.96 12.39 1.40
N ARG A 175 14.72 11.95 0.40
CA ARG A 175 14.82 12.63 -0.90
C ARG A 175 13.50 12.49 -1.64
N VAL A 176 12.87 13.60 -1.98
CA VAL A 176 11.62 13.65 -2.74
C VAL A 176 11.92 14.03 -4.18
N GLY A 177 11.60 13.17 -5.13
CA GLY A 177 11.76 13.39 -6.56
C GLY A 177 10.42 13.53 -7.27
N LEU A 178 10.36 14.33 -8.33
CA LEU A 178 9.19 14.44 -9.21
C LEU A 178 9.40 13.58 -10.46
N LEU A 179 8.54 12.59 -10.70
CA LEU A 179 8.62 11.74 -11.89
C LEU A 179 8.49 12.60 -13.15
N ASN A 180 9.46 12.49 -14.04
CA ASN A 180 9.52 13.33 -15.23
C ASN A 180 10.24 12.63 -16.40
N VAL A 181 10.21 13.29 -17.56
CA VAL A 181 10.82 12.83 -18.83
C VAL A 181 12.26 13.32 -19.02
N GLY A 182 12.82 14.03 -18.04
CA GLY A 182 14.18 14.56 -18.04
C GLY A 182 14.50 15.16 -16.67
N THR A 183 15.78 15.41 -16.40
CA THR A 183 16.26 15.85 -15.07
C THR A 183 16.21 17.37 -14.90
N GLU A 184 16.12 18.13 -15.98
CA GLU A 184 16.15 19.59 -15.95
C GLU A 184 14.82 20.16 -15.40
N PRO A 185 14.82 21.25 -14.59
CA PRO A 185 13.62 21.79 -13.94
C PRO A 185 12.45 22.10 -14.88
N GLY A 186 12.75 22.57 -16.11
CA GLY A 186 11.72 22.94 -17.10
C GLY A 186 11.13 21.79 -17.90
N LYS A 187 11.52 20.53 -17.65
CA LYS A 187 10.99 19.36 -18.35
C LYS A 187 9.62 18.95 -17.82
N GLY A 188 8.89 18.26 -18.69
CA GLY A 188 7.60 17.66 -18.36
C GLY A 188 6.42 18.33 -19.06
N ASN A 189 5.24 17.90 -18.68
CA ASN A 189 3.97 18.48 -19.09
C ASN A 189 3.62 19.70 -18.22
N GLU A 190 2.49 20.36 -18.51
CA GLU A 190 2.05 21.52 -17.74
C GLU A 190 1.87 21.20 -16.25
N LEU A 191 1.33 20.03 -15.90
CA LEU A 191 1.16 19.60 -14.51
C LEU A 191 2.50 19.59 -13.75
N THR A 192 3.50 18.88 -14.28
CA THR A 192 4.80 18.69 -13.63
C THR A 192 5.61 19.98 -13.57
N LYS A 193 5.56 20.81 -14.62
CA LYS A 193 6.21 22.15 -14.62
C LYS A 193 5.63 23.07 -13.54
N HIS A 194 4.31 23.06 -13.33
CA HIS A 194 3.68 23.86 -12.28
C HIS A 194 3.86 23.26 -10.89
N ALA A 195 3.98 21.93 -10.77
CA ALA A 195 4.22 21.25 -9.49
C ALA A 195 5.66 21.44 -8.97
N TYR A 196 6.65 21.53 -9.87
CA TYR A 196 8.06 21.69 -9.52
C TYR A 196 8.34 22.85 -8.53
N PRO A 197 7.94 24.11 -8.82
CA PRO A 197 8.18 25.22 -7.89
C PRO A 197 7.40 25.07 -6.57
N LEU A 198 6.24 24.40 -6.57
CA LEU A 198 5.48 24.14 -5.35
C LEU A 198 6.23 23.16 -4.43
N LEU A 199 6.81 22.10 -5.00
CA LEU A 199 7.61 21.13 -4.27
C LEU A 199 8.90 21.75 -3.71
N GLU A 200 9.53 22.66 -4.46
CA GLU A 200 10.73 23.39 -4.03
C GLU A 200 10.48 24.30 -2.82
N GLN A 201 9.26 24.82 -2.67
CA GLN A 201 8.87 25.68 -1.54
C GLN A 201 8.46 24.92 -0.28
N LEU A 202 8.33 23.60 -0.34
CA LEU A 202 7.94 22.79 0.82
C LEU A 202 9.12 22.52 1.76
N PRO A 203 8.87 22.30 3.06
CA PRO A 203 9.89 21.92 4.03
C PRO A 203 10.29 20.43 3.88
N ILE A 204 10.70 20.02 2.68
CA ILE A 204 11.11 18.66 2.32
C ILE A 204 12.44 18.69 1.58
N GLN A 205 13.16 17.57 1.55
CA GLN A 205 14.37 17.45 0.74
C GLN A 205 14.01 17.16 -0.73
N PHE A 206 13.55 18.17 -1.46
CA PHE A 206 13.26 18.04 -2.88
C PHE A 206 14.55 17.93 -3.70
N VAL A 207 14.71 16.85 -4.47
CA VAL A 207 15.90 16.59 -5.29
C VAL A 207 15.68 16.87 -6.78
N GLY A 208 14.55 17.47 -7.13
CA GLY A 208 14.20 17.80 -8.52
C GLY A 208 13.53 16.66 -9.27
N ASN A 209 13.71 16.67 -10.59
CA ASN A 209 13.08 15.71 -11.48
C ASN A 209 13.84 14.36 -11.47
N VAL A 210 13.08 13.27 -11.51
CA VAL A 210 13.59 11.89 -11.56
C VAL A 210 13.02 11.19 -12.78
N GLU A 211 13.89 10.60 -13.59
CA GLU A 211 13.47 9.82 -14.76
C GLU A 211 13.07 8.40 -14.35
N ALA A 212 12.06 7.84 -15.03
CA ALA A 212 11.52 6.51 -14.72
C ALA A 212 12.57 5.39 -14.72
N ARG A 213 13.61 5.51 -15.56
CA ARG A 213 14.69 4.51 -15.66
C ARG A 213 15.57 4.42 -14.41
N ASP A 214 15.60 5.48 -13.60
CA ASP A 214 16.47 5.57 -12.42
C ASP A 214 15.71 5.25 -11.11
N VAL A 215 14.42 4.90 -11.20
CA VAL A 215 13.60 4.59 -10.02
C VAL A 215 14.12 3.34 -9.30
N LEU A 216 14.42 2.27 -10.04
CA LEU A 216 14.89 1.01 -9.45
C LEU A 216 16.32 1.09 -8.88
N THR A 217 17.08 2.13 -9.24
CA THR A 217 18.45 2.38 -8.73
C THR A 217 18.47 3.33 -7.53
N GLY A 218 17.30 3.71 -6.99
CA GLY A 218 17.22 4.50 -5.76
C GLY A 218 17.53 5.98 -5.94
N ALA A 219 17.12 6.57 -7.08
CA ALA A 219 17.31 8.00 -7.35
C ALA A 219 16.68 8.93 -6.29
N CYS A 220 15.60 8.48 -5.64
CA CYS A 220 14.93 9.19 -4.56
C CYS A 220 14.33 8.20 -3.55
N ASP A 221 13.88 8.69 -2.39
CA ASP A 221 13.18 7.92 -1.36
C ASP A 221 11.65 8.00 -1.52
N VAL A 222 11.18 9.12 -2.07
CA VAL A 222 9.78 9.39 -2.40
C VAL A 222 9.70 9.85 -3.85
N LEU A 223 8.92 9.17 -4.68
CA LEU A 223 8.65 9.55 -6.05
C LEU A 223 7.23 10.11 -6.17
N VAL A 224 7.12 11.37 -6.58
CA VAL A 224 5.85 12.09 -6.75
C VAL A 224 5.42 12.06 -8.22
N CYS A 225 4.15 11.75 -8.49
CA CYS A 225 3.52 11.71 -9.80
C CYS A 225 1.99 11.79 -9.69
N ASP A 226 1.31 12.01 -10.81
CA ASP A 226 -0.14 11.79 -10.89
C ASP A 226 -0.47 10.29 -10.98
N GLY A 227 -1.69 9.92 -10.60
CA GLY A 227 -2.11 8.53 -10.54
C GLY A 227 -2.15 7.83 -11.90
N PHE A 228 -2.27 8.56 -13.01
CA PHE A 228 -2.23 7.96 -14.34
C PHE A 228 -0.80 7.55 -14.71
N ALA A 229 0.15 8.48 -14.67
CA ALA A 229 1.56 8.22 -14.95
C ALA A 229 2.15 7.20 -13.96
N GLY A 230 1.82 7.34 -12.68
CA GLY A 230 2.24 6.43 -11.63
C GLY A 230 1.75 5.00 -11.84
N ASN A 231 0.45 4.82 -12.11
CA ASN A 231 -0.09 3.49 -12.34
C ASN A 231 0.50 2.83 -13.61
N ILE A 232 0.72 3.61 -14.67
CA ILE A 232 1.44 3.11 -15.86
C ILE A 232 2.85 2.64 -15.48
N LEU A 233 3.61 3.46 -14.75
CA LEU A 233 4.96 3.09 -14.28
C LEU A 233 4.93 1.78 -13.48
N LEU A 234 4.04 1.67 -12.49
CA LEU A 234 3.91 0.47 -11.67
C LEU A 234 3.62 -0.77 -12.53
N LYS A 235 2.64 -0.68 -13.44
CA LYS A 235 2.26 -1.80 -14.32
C LYS A 235 3.34 -2.14 -15.34
N SER A 236 4.09 -1.16 -15.83
CA SER A 236 5.26 -1.40 -16.68
C SER A 236 6.35 -2.17 -15.91
N LEU A 237 6.67 -1.78 -14.67
CA LEU A 237 7.66 -2.47 -13.85
C LEU A 237 7.24 -3.92 -13.55
N GLU A 238 5.98 -4.15 -13.15
CA GLU A 238 5.43 -5.49 -12.92
C GLU A 238 5.48 -6.35 -14.18
N GLY A 239 5.04 -5.81 -15.32
CA GLY A 239 5.01 -6.50 -16.60
C GLY A 239 6.41 -6.87 -17.11
N THR A 240 7.36 -5.94 -17.02
CA THR A 240 8.76 -6.18 -17.40
C THR A 240 9.42 -7.24 -16.52
N ALA A 241 9.24 -7.15 -15.19
CA ALA A 241 9.77 -8.17 -14.27
C ALA A 241 9.17 -9.56 -14.58
N GLY A 242 7.85 -9.64 -14.77
CA GLY A 242 7.17 -10.88 -15.13
C GLY A 242 7.68 -11.49 -16.44
N ALA A 243 7.88 -10.66 -17.48
CA ALA A 243 8.42 -11.10 -18.77
C ALA A 243 9.85 -11.62 -18.66
N ILE A 244 10.74 -10.93 -17.92
CA ILE A 244 12.11 -11.39 -17.69
C ILE A 244 12.12 -12.76 -16.99
N PHE A 245 11.32 -12.94 -15.93
CA PHE A 245 11.24 -14.24 -15.25
C PHE A 245 10.65 -15.36 -16.11
N ALA A 246 9.70 -15.04 -17.00
CA ALA A 246 9.17 -16.00 -17.96
C ALA A 246 10.25 -16.46 -18.95
N LEU A 247 11.02 -15.53 -19.51
CA LEU A 247 12.14 -15.84 -20.42
C LEU A 247 13.24 -16.65 -19.73
N LEU A 248 13.59 -16.30 -18.49
CA LEU A 248 14.55 -17.09 -17.69
C LEU A 248 14.04 -18.51 -17.49
N LYS A 249 12.77 -18.69 -17.13
CA LYS A 249 12.17 -20.01 -16.93
C LYS A 249 12.18 -20.85 -18.20
N GLU A 250 11.88 -20.25 -19.35
CA GLU A 250 11.92 -20.91 -20.66
C GLU A 250 13.35 -21.36 -20.98
N GLN A 251 14.32 -20.46 -20.88
CA GLN A 251 15.72 -20.75 -21.19
C GLN A 251 16.30 -21.86 -20.30
N PHE A 252 16.01 -21.81 -19.00
CA PHE A 252 16.43 -22.83 -18.04
C PHE A 252 15.72 -24.18 -18.22
N SER A 253 14.56 -24.21 -18.87
CA SER A 253 13.80 -25.44 -19.14
C SER A 253 14.15 -26.09 -20.49
N SER A 254 14.95 -25.43 -21.32
CA SER A 254 15.20 -25.79 -22.73
C SER A 254 15.91 -27.13 -22.95
N SER A 255 16.79 -27.56 -22.03
CA SER A 255 17.63 -28.75 -22.21
C SER A 255 18.00 -29.38 -20.86
N LEU A 256 18.39 -30.66 -20.86
CA LEU A 256 18.87 -31.36 -19.66
C LEU A 256 20.03 -30.61 -18.97
N LYS A 257 20.99 -30.09 -19.74
CA LYS A 257 22.09 -29.26 -19.24
C LYS A 257 21.58 -28.00 -18.56
N SER A 258 20.62 -27.30 -19.17
CA SER A 258 20.05 -26.07 -18.62
C SER A 258 19.23 -26.33 -17.36
N LYS A 259 18.53 -27.47 -17.29
CA LYS A 259 17.80 -27.89 -16.08
C LYS A 259 18.74 -28.19 -14.91
N LEU A 260 19.89 -28.82 -15.17
CA LEU A 260 20.92 -29.04 -14.15
C LEU A 260 21.51 -27.72 -13.65
N ALA A 261 21.84 -26.79 -14.56
CA ALA A 261 22.30 -25.45 -14.18
C ALA A 261 21.23 -24.67 -13.37
N ALA A 262 19.97 -24.78 -13.79
CA ALA A 262 18.84 -24.15 -13.11
C ALA A 262 18.65 -24.69 -11.70
N ALA A 263 18.85 -26.00 -11.47
CA ALA A 263 18.74 -26.59 -10.14
C ALA A 263 19.76 -26.00 -9.16
N VAL A 264 20.98 -25.73 -9.64
CA VAL A 264 22.03 -25.07 -8.85
C VAL A 264 21.68 -23.62 -8.56
N LEU A 265 21.17 -22.87 -9.56
CA LEU A 265 20.86 -21.44 -9.44
C LEU A 265 19.47 -21.13 -8.83
N MET A 266 18.66 -22.16 -8.59
CA MET A 266 17.27 -21.98 -8.18
C MET A 266 17.11 -21.21 -6.85
N PRO A 267 17.94 -21.44 -5.82
CA PRO A 267 17.87 -20.67 -4.57
C PRO A 267 18.07 -19.17 -4.80
N GLU A 268 19.05 -18.78 -5.62
CA GLU A 268 19.40 -17.41 -5.94
C GLU A 268 18.34 -16.74 -6.80
N LEU A 269 17.82 -17.46 -7.82
CA LEU A 269 16.71 -16.98 -8.65
C LEU A 269 15.44 -16.76 -7.83
N ARG A 270 15.17 -17.61 -6.83
CA ARG A 270 14.07 -17.39 -5.87
C ARG A 270 14.34 -16.21 -4.94
N GLY A 271 15.60 -15.96 -4.58
CA GLY A 271 16.01 -14.74 -3.87
C GLY A 271 15.72 -13.48 -4.69
N LEU A 272 16.13 -13.48 -5.96
CA LEU A 272 15.90 -12.37 -6.89
C LEU A 272 14.40 -12.12 -7.12
N LYS A 273 13.60 -13.19 -7.27
CA LYS A 273 12.15 -13.06 -7.39
C LYS A 273 11.54 -12.41 -6.15
N ARG A 274 11.96 -12.82 -4.94
CA ARG A 274 11.49 -12.22 -3.69
C ARG A 274 11.90 -10.75 -3.55
N LYS A 275 13.09 -10.38 -4.00
CA LYS A 275 13.55 -8.99 -4.02
C LYS A 275 12.69 -8.08 -4.91
N LEU A 276 12.19 -8.62 -6.02
CA LEU A 276 11.26 -7.93 -6.92
C LEU A 276 9.79 -8.10 -6.51
N ASP A 277 9.52 -8.89 -5.46
CA ASP A 277 8.19 -9.08 -4.91
C ASP A 277 7.92 -7.98 -3.86
N TYR A 278 7.09 -7.01 -4.25
CA TYR A 278 6.74 -5.90 -3.38
C TYR A 278 5.84 -6.33 -2.20
N THR A 279 5.24 -7.53 -2.23
CA THR A 279 4.38 -8.01 -1.13
C THR A 279 5.15 -8.21 0.17
N GLU A 280 6.48 -8.37 0.10
CA GLU A 280 7.38 -8.45 1.25
C GLU A 280 7.49 -7.10 2.01
N HIS A 281 7.15 -5.98 1.37
CA HIS A 281 7.32 -4.63 1.93
C HIS A 281 6.08 -4.12 2.69
N GLY A 282 5.01 -4.94 2.77
CA GLY A 282 3.74 -4.58 3.39
C GLY A 282 2.68 -4.17 2.37
N GLY A 283 1.68 -3.42 2.83
CA GLY A 283 0.62 -2.89 1.98
C GLY A 283 0.88 -1.46 1.50
N ALA A 284 0.10 -1.00 0.54
CA ALA A 284 0.08 0.38 0.05
C ALA A 284 -0.81 1.25 0.96
N PRO A 285 -0.26 2.17 1.77
CA PRO A 285 -1.05 3.12 2.52
C PRO A 285 -1.79 4.08 1.57
N LEU A 286 -3.01 4.43 1.94
CA LEU A 286 -3.81 5.46 1.28
C LEU A 286 -3.67 6.75 2.10
N LEU A 287 -2.66 7.56 1.78
CA LEU A 287 -2.31 8.75 2.53
C LEU A 287 -3.28 9.89 2.25
N GLY A 288 -3.51 10.76 3.25
CA GLY A 288 -4.41 11.91 3.15
C GLY A 288 -5.84 11.65 3.66
N LEU A 289 -6.12 10.42 4.11
CA LEU A 289 -7.34 10.11 4.85
C LEU A 289 -7.24 10.53 6.32
N SER A 290 -8.39 10.75 6.97
CA SER A 290 -8.45 11.16 8.38
C SER A 290 -8.05 10.04 9.36
N ARG A 291 -7.92 8.81 8.87
CA ARG A 291 -7.43 7.61 9.58
C ARG A 291 -6.61 6.76 8.62
N LEU A 292 -5.77 5.87 9.17
CA LEU A 292 -4.87 5.05 8.36
C LEU A 292 -5.62 3.91 7.66
N VAL A 293 -5.56 3.89 6.33
CA VAL A 293 -6.09 2.81 5.49
C VAL A 293 -4.94 2.20 4.70
N VAL A 294 -4.82 0.88 4.70
CA VAL A 294 -3.75 0.15 4.01
C VAL A 294 -4.34 -0.88 3.05
N LYS A 295 -3.96 -0.80 1.77
CA LYS A 295 -4.27 -1.79 0.75
C LYS A 295 -3.20 -2.87 0.75
N SER A 296 -3.52 -4.07 1.20
CA SER A 296 -2.67 -5.25 0.91
C SER A 296 -2.92 -5.73 -0.53
N HIS A 297 -1.98 -6.45 -1.15
CA HIS A 297 -2.16 -6.95 -2.52
C HIS A 297 -3.34 -7.95 -2.60
N GLY A 298 -3.96 -8.09 -3.78
CA GLY A 298 -5.10 -9.02 -3.98
C GLY A 298 -4.72 -10.47 -3.69
N SER A 299 -3.53 -10.88 -4.13
CA SER A 299 -2.97 -12.22 -3.91
C SER A 299 -2.17 -12.34 -2.60
N ALA A 300 -2.44 -11.48 -1.61
CA ALA A 300 -1.71 -11.50 -0.34
C ALA A 300 -1.93 -12.83 0.40
N ASP A 301 -0.83 -13.42 0.88
CA ASP A 301 -0.85 -14.54 1.81
C ASP A 301 -0.86 -14.05 3.28
N GLY A 302 -0.85 -14.99 4.23
CA GLY A 302 -0.84 -14.65 5.66
C GLY A 302 0.38 -13.82 6.08
N ASN A 303 1.55 -14.02 5.44
CA ASN A 303 2.75 -13.24 5.75
C ASN A 303 2.60 -11.79 5.26
N ALA A 304 2.08 -11.57 4.07
CA ALA A 304 1.79 -10.24 3.55
C ALA A 304 0.78 -9.48 4.42
N ILE A 305 -0.29 -10.16 4.89
CA ILE A 305 -1.26 -9.56 5.83
C ILE A 305 -0.59 -9.20 7.16
N LYS A 306 0.21 -10.10 7.74
CA LYS A 306 0.99 -9.83 8.96
C LYS A 306 1.93 -8.64 8.78
N ASN A 307 2.62 -8.54 7.64
CA ASN A 307 3.49 -7.41 7.31
C ASN A 307 2.73 -6.09 7.18
N ALA A 308 1.53 -6.10 6.59
CA ALA A 308 0.66 -4.93 6.56
C ALA A 308 0.24 -4.51 7.98
N VAL A 309 -0.01 -5.46 8.89
CA VAL A 309 -0.26 -5.15 10.31
C VAL A 309 0.97 -4.51 10.97
N ARG A 310 2.17 -5.05 10.75
CA ARG A 310 3.43 -4.46 11.25
C ARG A 310 3.57 -3.00 10.82
N GLN A 311 3.36 -2.74 9.53
CA GLN A 311 3.45 -1.41 8.94
C GLN A 311 2.41 -0.45 9.54
N ALA A 312 1.15 -0.90 9.66
CA ALA A 312 0.09 -0.12 10.26
C ALA A 312 0.38 0.21 11.73
N ARG A 313 0.91 -0.75 12.50
CA ARG A 313 1.35 -0.54 13.89
C ARG A 313 2.38 0.57 14.00
N ILE A 314 3.45 0.50 13.19
CA ILE A 314 4.52 1.51 13.22
C ILE A 314 3.96 2.90 12.87
N ALA A 315 3.11 2.98 11.84
CA ALA A 315 2.50 4.24 11.42
C ALA A 315 1.59 4.86 12.49
N VAL A 316 0.80 4.04 13.19
CA VAL A 316 -0.05 4.50 14.31
C VAL A 316 0.81 4.91 15.52
N GLN A 317 1.80 4.10 15.91
CA GLN A 317 2.69 4.40 17.03
C GLN A 317 3.47 5.71 16.83
N ASN A 318 3.88 5.98 15.60
CA ASN A 318 4.61 7.19 15.24
C ASN A 318 3.70 8.38 14.85
N GLN A 319 2.38 8.27 15.09
CA GLN A 319 1.40 9.34 14.91
C GLN A 319 1.47 9.97 13.50
N LEU A 320 1.54 9.10 12.48
CA LEU A 320 1.70 9.52 11.08
C LEU A 320 0.56 10.46 10.65
N VAL A 321 -0.69 10.08 10.94
CA VAL A 321 -1.88 10.82 10.51
C VAL A 321 -1.89 12.20 11.16
N GLU A 322 -1.61 12.28 12.46
CA GLU A 322 -1.52 13.53 13.22
C GLU A 322 -0.37 14.42 12.72
N SER A 323 0.77 13.83 12.39
CA SER A 323 1.93 14.56 11.84
C SER A 323 1.62 15.19 10.49
N ILE A 324 0.96 14.45 9.59
CA ILE A 324 0.51 14.97 8.29
C ILE A 324 -0.52 16.09 8.50
N SER A 325 -1.50 15.88 9.38
CA SER A 325 -2.55 16.88 9.64
C SER A 325 -1.99 18.18 10.17
N LYS A 326 -1.02 18.11 11.10
CA LYS A 326 -0.40 19.29 11.68
C LYS A 326 0.34 20.13 10.63
N GLU A 327 1.05 19.47 9.71
CA GLU A 327 1.85 20.15 8.69
C GLU A 327 0.99 20.76 7.57
N ILE A 328 -0.19 20.18 7.32
CA ILE A 328 -1.13 20.66 6.30
C ILE A 328 -2.06 21.74 6.84
N SER A 329 -2.60 21.58 8.05
CA SER A 329 -3.50 22.56 8.68
C SER A 329 -2.77 23.76 9.32
N GLY A 330 -1.45 23.68 9.48
CA GLY A 330 -0.62 24.77 9.98
C GLY A 330 -0.30 25.87 8.95
N LYS A 331 -0.90 25.79 7.76
CA LYS A 331 -0.81 26.77 6.67
C LYS A 331 -2.19 27.31 6.33
#